data_AF-A0A353T5U1-F1
#
_entry.id   AF-A0A353T5U1-F1
#
_cell.length_a   1.000
_cell.length_b   1.000
_cell.length_c   1.000
_cell.angle_alpha   90.00
_cell.angle_beta   90.00
_cell.angle_gamma   90.00
#
_symmetry.space_group_name_H-M   'P 1'
#
loop_
_entity.id
_entity.type
_entity.pdbx_description
1 polymer ?
#
loop_
_entity_poly.entity_id
_entity_poly.type
_entity_poly.pdbx_seq_one_letter_code
_entity_poly.pdbx_strand_id
1 'polypeptide(L)' 'CAMLDGRWIRISGTAVEDNRLEPNVHMLESYPSLKEMYAPGDGNCTVFYLKDATAVISSFTEPSEVVKF' A
#
# COMPACT_ATOMS: atom_id res chain seq x y z
N CYS A 1 4.17 -8.51 -4.43
CA CYS A 1 4.68 -8.29 -5.80
C CYS A 1 3.51 -8.31 -6.75
N ALA A 2 3.43 -7.35 -7.67
CA ALA A 2 2.40 -7.29 -8.71
C ALA A 2 3.09 -7.28 -10.08
N MET A 3 2.45 -7.90 -11.08
CA MET A 3 2.91 -7.92 -12.46
C MET A 3 1.79 -7.42 -13.36
N LEU A 4 2.10 -6.50 -14.25
CA LEU A 4 1.18 -5.94 -15.25
C LEU A 4 1.95 -5.71 -16.55
N ASP A 5 1.43 -6.21 -17.67
CA ASP A 5 1.97 -6.02 -19.00
C ASP A 5 3.48 -6.32 -19.13
N GLY A 6 3.92 -7.45 -18.58
CA GLY A 6 5.33 -7.88 -18.66
C GLY A 6 6.28 -7.15 -17.71
N ARG A 7 5.79 -6.19 -16.92
CA ARG A 7 6.55 -5.46 -15.91
C ARG A 7 6.12 -5.89 -14.51
N TRP A 8 7.04 -5.88 -13.56
CA TRP A 8 6.73 -6.15 -12.15
C TRP A 8 7.31 -5.09 -11.23
N ILE A 9 6.64 -4.88 -10.10
CA ILE A 9 7.07 -3.95 -9.06
C ILE A 9 7.46 -4.69 -7.78
N ARG A 10 8.61 -4.32 -7.23
CA ARG A 10 9.07 -4.69 -5.89
C ARG A 10 9.17 -3.43 -5.04
N ILE A 11 8.45 -3.41 -3.93
CA ILE A 11 8.49 -2.30 -2.97
C ILE A 11 9.20 -2.80 -1.71
N SER A 12 10.13 -2.00 -1.20
CA SER A 12 10.82 -2.21 0.07
C SER A 12 10.69 -0.94 0.91
N GLY A 13 10.47 -1.07 2.21
CA GLY A 13 10.30 0.04 3.13
C GLY A 13 9.89 -0.45 4.51
N THR A 14 9.70 0.48 5.44
CA THR A 14 9.24 0.19 6.80
C THR A 14 7.73 0.39 6.86
N ALA A 15 6.98 -0.66 7.21
CA ALA A 15 5.56 -0.52 7.51
C ALA A 15 5.41 0.13 8.89
N VAL A 16 4.78 1.29 8.95
CA VAL A 16 4.52 2.03 10.18
C VAL A 16 3.02 2.12 10.37
N GLU A 17 2.55 1.71 11.54
CA GLU A 17 1.14 1.81 11.92
C GLU A 17 0.70 3.27 12.00
N ASP A 18 -0.46 3.56 11.44
CA ASP A 18 -1.09 4.88 11.53
C ASP A 18 -2.28 4.84 12.49
N ASN A 19 -2.06 5.29 13.72
CA ASN A 19 -3.07 5.29 14.78
C ASN A 19 -4.13 6.39 14.64
N ARG A 20 -4.05 7.19 13.57
CA ARG A 20 -5.03 8.23 13.28
C ARG A 20 -6.33 7.61 12.77
N LEU A 21 -7.45 8.30 12.94
CA LEU A 21 -8.75 7.79 12.49
C LEU A 21 -8.98 8.05 11.01
N GLU A 22 -8.41 9.14 10.49
CA GLU A 22 -8.58 9.63 9.13
C GLU A 22 -8.11 8.62 8.06
N PRO A 23 -6.96 7.91 8.21
CA PRO A 23 -6.55 6.85 7.29
C PRO A 23 -7.52 5.67 7.25
N ASN A 24 -8.09 5.27 8.40
CA ASN A 24 -9.10 4.22 8.46
C ASN A 24 -10.35 4.63 7.68
N VAL A 25 -10.83 5.87 7.87
CA VAL A 25 -11.97 6.41 7.11
C VAL A 25 -11.66 6.39 5.62
N HIS A 26 -10.52 6.93 5.21
CA HIS A 26 -10.13 7.02 3.81
C HIS A 26 -10.02 5.63 3.14
N MET A 27 -9.46 4.64 3.86
CA MET A 27 -9.36 3.27 3.37
C MET A 27 -10.74 2.64 3.15
N LEU A 28 -11.65 2.78 4.11
CA LEU A 28 -12.99 2.20 4.02
C LEU A 28 -13.88 2.91 3.00
N GLU A 29 -13.66 4.20 2.75
CA GLU A 29 -14.31 4.93 1.67
C GLU A 29 -13.79 4.53 0.29
N SER A 30 -12.48 4.29 0.16
CA SER A 30 -11.85 3.87 -1.08
C SER A 30 -12.15 2.40 -1.43
N TYR A 31 -12.37 1.57 -0.41
CA TYR A 31 -12.72 0.16 -0.55
C TYR A 31 -13.99 -0.17 0.24
N PRO A 32 -15.17 0.22 -0.26
CA PRO A 32 -16.43 0.06 0.48
C PRO A 32 -16.77 -1.37 0.89
N SER A 33 -16.27 -2.37 0.16
CA SER A 33 -16.45 -3.79 0.50
C SER A 33 -15.88 -4.16 1.87
N LEU A 34 -14.90 -3.42 2.37
CA LEU A 34 -14.33 -3.65 3.70
C LEU A 34 -15.29 -3.27 4.84
N LYS A 35 -16.29 -2.41 4.58
CA LYS A 35 -17.26 -1.95 5.59
C LYS A 35 -18.18 -3.04 6.11
N GLU A 36 -18.21 -4.22 5.47
CA GLU A 36 -18.93 -5.39 5.98
C GLU A 36 -18.25 -6.00 7.22
N MET A 37 -16.94 -5.79 7.39
CA MET A 37 -16.15 -6.37 8.48
C MET A 37 -15.49 -5.34 9.40
N TYR A 38 -15.24 -4.14 8.88
CA TYR A 38 -14.43 -3.11 9.54
C TYR A 38 -15.18 -1.77 9.64
N ALA A 39 -14.93 -1.03 10.70
CA ALA A 39 -15.38 0.33 10.93
C ALA A 39 -14.23 1.21 11.44
N PRO A 40 -14.26 2.53 11.19
CA PRO A 40 -13.19 3.41 11.69
C PRO A 40 -13.09 3.36 13.21
N GLY A 41 -11.93 2.95 13.73
CA GLY A 41 -11.65 2.97 15.17
C GLY A 41 -12.30 1.84 15.96
N ASP A 42 -12.77 0.78 15.31
CA ASP A 42 -13.34 -0.41 15.95
C ASP A 42 -12.33 -1.32 16.67
N GLY A 43 -11.04 -1.00 16.56
CA GLY A 43 -9.94 -1.77 17.16
C GLY A 43 -9.61 -3.08 16.43
N ASN A 44 -10.27 -3.38 15.31
CA ASN A 44 -9.96 -4.54 14.47
C ASN A 44 -9.44 -4.14 13.07
N CYS A 45 -9.57 -2.85 12.71
CA CYS A 45 -9.01 -2.26 11.50
C CYS A 45 -7.72 -1.49 11.82
N THR A 46 -6.59 -1.92 11.24
CA THR A 46 -5.29 -1.24 11.35
C THR A 46 -4.78 -0.86 9.98
N VAL A 47 -4.49 0.43 9.78
CA VAL A 47 -3.90 0.95 8.55
C VAL A 47 -2.41 1.21 8.78
N PHE A 48 -1.59 0.79 7.81
CA PHE A 48 -0.16 1.03 7.79
C PHE A 48 0.20 1.90 6.58
N TYR A 49 1.17 2.78 6.76
CA TYR A 49 1.85 3.45 5.65
C TYR A 49 3.29 2.94 5.52
N LEU A 50 3.86 3.07 4.32
CA LEU A 50 5.26 2.73 4.08
C LEU A 50 6.13 3.98 4.24
N LYS A 51 7.11 3.90 5.14
CA LYS A 51 8.14 4.91 5.34
C LYS A 51 9.46 4.46 4.71
N ASP A 52 10.25 5.41 4.21
CA ASP A 52 11.58 5.17 3.62
C ASP A 52 11.48 4.15 2.48
N ALA A 53 10.50 4.34 1.60
CA ALA A 53 10.10 3.32 0.65
C ALA A 53 10.86 3.47 -0.68
N THR A 54 11.29 2.34 -1.23
CA THR A 54 11.88 2.25 -2.57
C THR A 54 11.04 1.30 -3.41
N ALA A 55 10.55 1.78 -4.54
CA ALA A 55 9.92 0.98 -5.58
C ALA A 55 10.94 0.71 -6.69
N VAL A 56 11.08 -0.55 -7.06
CA VAL A 56 11.85 -0.99 -8.22
C VAL A 56 10.88 -1.61 -9.22
N ILE A 57 10.78 -1.02 -10.40
CA ILE A 57 9.99 -1.52 -11.52
C ILE A 57 10.96 -2.20 -12.48
N SER A 58 10.68 -3.45 -12.83
CA SER A 58 11.55 -4.27 -13.66
C SER A 58 10.77 -4.90 -14.82
N SER A 59 11.50 -5.23 -15.87
CA SER A 59 11.00 -5.81 -17.11
C SER A 59 12.00 -6.85 -17.62
N PHE A 60 11.54 -7.77 -18.47
CA PHE A 60 12.44 -8.67 -19.18
C PHE A 60 13.19 -7.98 -20.33
N THR A 61 12.63 -6.89 -20.86
CA THR A 61 13.12 -6.25 -22.09
C THR A 61 13.58 -4.81 -21.89
N GLU A 62 13.20 -4.17 -20.79
CA GLU A 62 13.50 -2.76 -20.50
C GLU A 62 14.41 -2.63 -19.27
N PRO A 63 15.24 -1.58 -19.19
CA PRO A 63 15.98 -1.25 -17.99
C PRO A 63 15.06 -1.05 -16.78
N SER A 64 15.56 -1.36 -15.58
CA SER A 64 14.78 -1.16 -14.35
C SER A 64 14.71 0.32 -13.94
N GLU A 65 13.57 0.73 -13.42
CA GLU A 65 13.33 2.08 -12.89
C GLU A 65 13.25 2.04 -11.36
N VAL A 66 13.85 3.03 -10.70
CA VAL A 66 13.89 3.14 -9.24
C VAL A 66 13.26 4.45 -8.79
N VAL A 67 12.25 4.36 -7.94
CA VAL A 67 11.53 5.50 -7.34
C VAL A 67 11.65 5.44 -5.83
N LYS A 68 11.98 6.56 -5.19
CA LYS A 68 12.13 6.68 -3.73
C LYS A 68 11.08 7.63 -3.16
N PHE A 69 10.55 7.28 -1.99
CA PHE A 69 9.50 8.00 -1.25
C PHE A 69 9.90 8.21 0.20
#